data_AF-A0AAF0I637-F1
#
_entry.id   AF-A0AAF0I637-F1
#
_cell.length_a   1.000
_cell.length_b   1.000
_cell.length_c   1.000
_cell.angle_alpha   90.00
_cell.angle_beta   90.00
_cell.angle_gamma   90.00
#
_symmetry.space_group_name_H-M   'P 1'
#
loop_
_entity.id
_entity.type
_entity.pdbx_description
1 polymer ?
#
loop_
_entity_poly.entity_id
_entity_poly.type
_entity_poly.pdbx_seq_one_letter_code
_entity_poly.pdbx_strand_id
1 'polypeptide(L)'
;MKKTTITFAILTLFIFIGSTSLVGSMTYPTKLVEKNCKAKTNLSDNAQKIISDKFYDWAVTRAEESKQAVTPIFFSPEEHSIGDWFGQTPDGKILVSKNDESKWDDFPLHAMGGVVFYTALNGQIGHDPEIDYRDLKVDYEVNMDETMPASKYILGDNGIVYELVKITGEQLTPTSGFKKKIKDNLVEVPEKENLIKSKDQEAQNVLGKLINTYCES
;
A
#
# COMPACT_ATOMS: atom_id res chain seq x y z
N MET A 1 -76.36 14.66 -28.92
CA MET A 1 -75.96 15.35 -30.16
C MET A 1 -74.56 15.93 -29.98
N LYS A 2 -73.67 15.65 -30.96
CA LYS A 2 -72.42 16.33 -31.37
C LYS A 2 -71.32 16.68 -30.34
N LYS A 3 -70.13 16.16 -30.65
CA LYS A 3 -68.78 16.44 -30.14
C LYS A 3 -68.45 17.94 -30.10
N THR A 4 -67.53 18.36 -29.22
CA THR A 4 -66.38 19.23 -29.56
C THR A 4 -65.27 19.06 -28.51
N THR A 5 -64.07 18.74 -28.99
CA THR A 5 -62.80 18.74 -28.26
C THR A 5 -62.24 20.16 -28.21
N ILE A 6 -61.68 20.60 -27.10
CA ILE A 6 -60.78 21.77 -27.06
C ILE A 6 -59.53 21.40 -26.25
N THR A 7 -58.40 21.42 -26.95
CA THR A 7 -57.04 21.30 -26.42
C THR A 7 -56.60 22.66 -25.88
N PHE A 8 -56.07 22.70 -24.66
CA PHE A 8 -55.34 23.87 -24.14
C PHE A 8 -53.90 23.45 -23.84
N ALA A 9 -52.95 24.09 -24.54
CA ALA A 9 -51.54 24.07 -24.20
C ALA A 9 -51.31 25.08 -23.06
N ILE A 10 -50.72 24.62 -21.95
CA ILE A 10 -50.23 25.50 -20.88
C ILE A 10 -48.70 25.49 -20.94
N LEU A 11 -48.16 26.65 -21.29
CA LEU A 11 -46.75 27.00 -21.23
C LEU A 11 -46.44 27.39 -19.78
N THR A 12 -45.71 26.55 -19.04
CA THR A 12 -45.24 26.89 -17.69
C THR A 12 -43.74 27.13 -17.72
N LEU A 13 -43.38 28.40 -17.55
CA LEU A 13 -42.04 28.92 -17.36
C LEU A 13 -41.60 28.61 -15.92
N PHE A 14 -40.62 27.72 -15.73
CA PHE A 14 -39.99 27.50 -14.42
C PHE A 14 -38.77 28.43 -14.28
N ILE A 15 -38.88 29.41 -13.38
CA ILE A 15 -37.76 30.22 -12.90
C ILE A 15 -37.08 29.43 -11.78
N PHE A 16 -35.88 28.92 -12.05
CA PHE A 16 -35.04 28.25 -11.07
C PHE A 16 -34.17 29.30 -10.36
N ILE A 17 -34.46 29.59 -9.09
CA ILE A 17 -33.59 30.41 -8.23
C ILE A 17 -32.61 29.44 -7.57
N GLY A 18 -31.48 29.20 -8.22
CA GLY A 18 -30.37 28.43 -7.66
C GLY A 18 -29.53 29.30 -6.74
N SER A 19 -29.50 28.98 -5.45
CA SER A 19 -28.50 29.47 -4.51
C SER A 19 -27.13 28.90 -4.88
N THR A 20 -26.20 29.75 -5.31
CA THR A 20 -24.82 29.34 -5.61
C THR A 20 -24.03 29.16 -4.30
N SER A 21 -23.80 27.92 -3.90
CA SER A 21 -22.67 27.58 -3.05
C SER A 21 -21.40 27.61 -3.92
N LEU A 22 -20.40 28.41 -3.51
CA LEU A 22 -19.06 28.35 -4.09
C LEU A 22 -18.44 26.98 -3.74
N VAL A 23 -18.47 26.04 -4.67
CA VAL A 23 -17.51 24.93 -4.68
C VAL A 23 -16.32 25.42 -5.50
N GLY A 24 -15.26 25.81 -4.81
CA GLY A 24 -13.98 26.11 -5.45
C GLY A 24 -13.45 24.82 -6.10
N SER A 25 -13.52 24.74 -7.42
CA SER A 25 -12.84 23.71 -8.18
C SER A 25 -11.32 23.93 -8.04
N MET A 26 -10.62 23.07 -7.30
CA MET A 26 -9.18 22.99 -7.39
C MET A 26 -8.81 22.46 -8.77
N THR A 27 -8.55 23.35 -9.71
CA THR A 27 -7.91 23.03 -10.98
C THR A 27 -6.44 22.76 -10.70
N TYR A 28 -6.05 21.48 -10.67
CA TYR A 28 -4.64 21.08 -10.68
C TYR A 28 -4.01 21.49 -12.02
N PRO A 29 -2.86 22.19 -12.03
CA PRO A 29 -2.22 22.60 -13.27
C PRO A 29 -1.81 21.39 -14.09
N THR A 30 -2.39 21.28 -15.28
CA THR A 30 -2.14 20.23 -16.26
C THR A 30 -0.84 20.53 -17.01
N LYS A 31 0.29 20.10 -16.45
CA LYS A 31 1.47 19.65 -17.21
C LYS A 31 2.42 18.89 -16.27
N LEU A 32 2.19 17.60 -16.12
CA LEU A 32 3.18 16.71 -15.52
C LEU A 32 4.32 16.57 -16.52
N VAL A 33 5.48 17.12 -16.19
CA VAL A 33 6.73 16.70 -16.83
C VAL A 33 6.95 15.27 -16.36
N GLU A 34 6.79 14.30 -17.27
CA GLU A 34 7.19 12.91 -17.00
C GLU A 34 8.69 12.89 -16.74
N LYS A 35 9.09 12.91 -15.46
CA LYS A 35 10.44 12.54 -15.09
C LYS A 35 10.57 11.04 -15.32
N ASN A 36 11.42 10.65 -16.28
CA ASN A 36 11.69 9.25 -16.59
C ASN A 36 12.63 8.67 -15.52
N CYS A 37 12.08 8.44 -14.33
CA CYS A 37 12.83 8.00 -13.17
C CYS A 37 13.03 6.48 -13.21
N LYS A 38 14.29 6.04 -13.34
CA LYS A 38 14.65 4.66 -13.05
C LYS A 38 14.71 4.51 -11.53
N ALA A 39 13.65 3.93 -10.97
CA ALA A 39 13.37 3.93 -9.53
C ALA A 39 14.54 3.42 -8.65
N LYS A 40 15.43 2.57 -9.19
CA LYS A 40 16.56 1.99 -8.44
C LYS A 40 17.67 2.96 -8.01
N THR A 41 17.94 4.06 -8.72
CA THR A 41 19.17 4.86 -8.49
C THR A 41 18.95 6.30 -8.02
N ASN A 42 17.70 6.77 -7.94
CA ASN A 42 17.39 8.20 -7.83
C ASN A 42 16.44 8.54 -6.66
N LEU A 43 16.32 7.68 -5.64
CA LEU A 43 15.47 7.90 -4.47
C LEU A 43 16.31 8.00 -3.20
N SER A 44 16.43 9.20 -2.64
CA SER A 44 17.01 9.40 -1.31
C SER A 44 16.17 8.75 -0.22
N ASP A 45 16.76 8.41 0.92
CA ASP A 45 16.05 7.81 2.06
C ASP A 45 14.84 8.65 2.50
N ASN A 46 14.97 9.98 2.43
CA ASN A 46 13.88 10.90 2.72
C ASN A 46 12.74 10.80 1.69
N ALA A 47 13.07 10.68 0.40
CA ALA A 47 12.05 10.45 -0.64
C ALA A 47 11.35 9.11 -0.45
N GLN A 48 12.08 8.05 -0.13
CA GLN A 48 11.51 6.73 0.16
C GLN A 48 10.55 6.78 1.36
N LYS A 49 10.92 7.48 2.44
CA LYS A 49 10.04 7.69 3.59
C LYS A 49 8.77 8.43 3.21
N ILE A 50 8.88 9.53 2.45
CA ILE A 50 7.71 10.30 2.00
C ILE A 50 6.79 9.44 1.13
N ILE A 51 7.36 8.64 0.22
CA ILE A 51 6.60 7.72 -0.63
C ILE A 51 5.87 6.68 0.23
N SER A 52 6.54 6.08 1.21
CA SER A 52 5.95 5.10 2.14
C SER A 52 4.79 5.70 2.93
N ASP A 53 4.98 6.87 3.56
CA ASP A 53 3.94 7.57 4.32
C ASP A 53 2.73 7.91 3.42
N LYS A 54 2.96 8.40 2.20
CA LYS A 54 1.90 8.74 1.23
C LYS A 54 1.18 7.52 0.69
N PHE A 55 1.89 6.41 0.51
CA PHE A 55 1.27 5.14 0.12
C PHE A 55 0.39 4.61 1.25
N TYR A 56 0.84 4.74 2.51
CA TYR A 56 0.02 4.38 3.68
C TYR A 56 -1.25 5.22 3.78
N ASP A 57 -1.18 6.55 3.57
CA ASP A 57 -2.37 7.43 3.52
C ASP A 57 -3.41 6.92 2.49
N TRP A 58 -2.95 6.52 1.30
CA TRP A 58 -3.82 5.91 0.28
C TRP A 58 -4.37 4.55 0.76
N ALA A 59 -3.53 3.71 1.36
CA ALA A 59 -3.93 2.40 1.86
C ALA A 59 -5.00 2.49 2.95
N VAL A 60 -4.96 3.51 3.82
CA VAL A 60 -6.03 3.77 4.81
C VAL A 60 -7.36 4.01 4.12
N THR A 61 -7.39 4.89 3.12
CA THR A 61 -8.62 5.16 2.34
C THR A 61 -9.12 3.88 1.65
N ARG A 62 -8.21 3.10 1.07
CA ARG A 62 -8.52 1.83 0.42
C ARG A 62 -9.13 0.81 1.39
N ALA A 63 -8.60 0.73 2.61
CA ALA A 63 -9.10 -0.18 3.64
C ALA A 63 -10.51 0.23 4.11
N GLU A 64 -10.84 1.52 4.16
CA GLU A 64 -12.18 2.01 4.47
C GLU A 64 -13.24 1.61 3.43
N GLU A 65 -12.85 1.62 2.16
CA GLU A 65 -13.67 1.18 1.03
C GLU A 65 -13.92 -0.33 1.07
N SER A 66 -12.88 -1.12 1.38
CA SER A 66 -12.96 -2.59 1.44
C SER A 66 -13.45 -3.15 2.77
N LYS A 67 -13.73 -2.29 3.76
CA LYS A 67 -14.11 -2.69 5.14
C LYS A 67 -13.04 -3.53 5.84
N GLN A 68 -11.78 -3.18 5.63
CA GLN A 68 -10.60 -3.78 6.26
C GLN A 68 -9.91 -2.79 7.19
N ALA A 69 -9.09 -3.30 8.10
CA ALA A 69 -8.07 -2.54 8.81
C ALA A 69 -6.75 -2.55 8.04
N VAL A 70 -5.87 -1.59 8.32
CA VAL A 70 -4.53 -1.49 7.75
C VAL A 70 -3.49 -0.95 8.73
N THR A 71 -2.33 -1.62 8.77
CA THR A 71 -1.14 -1.19 9.53
C THR A 71 0.05 -0.97 8.59
N PRO A 72 0.94 0.01 8.87
CA PRO A 72 2.19 0.18 8.14
C PRO A 72 3.28 -0.78 8.62
N ILE A 73 3.05 -1.55 9.69
CA ILE A 73 4.02 -2.52 10.23
C ILE A 73 4.04 -3.75 9.32
N PHE A 74 4.71 -3.67 8.17
CA PHE A 74 4.82 -4.79 7.21
C PHE A 74 5.95 -5.77 7.55
N PHE A 75 6.92 -5.32 8.35
CA PHE A 75 8.07 -6.08 8.79
C PHE A 75 8.46 -5.66 10.21
N SER A 76 8.70 -6.63 11.08
CA SER A 76 9.28 -6.42 12.40
C SER A 76 10.10 -7.66 12.75
N PRO A 77 11.43 -7.55 12.91
CA PRO A 77 12.26 -8.67 13.30
C PRO A 77 12.19 -8.89 14.82
N GLU A 78 12.40 -10.13 15.26
CA GLU A 78 12.56 -10.43 16.68
C GLU A 78 13.75 -9.66 17.30
N GLU A 79 13.61 -9.32 18.58
CA GLU A 79 14.64 -8.63 19.36
C GLU A 79 15.97 -9.43 19.31
N HIS A 80 17.08 -8.77 18.98
CA HIS A 80 18.40 -9.38 18.72
C HIS A 80 18.52 -10.17 17.41
N SER A 81 17.63 -9.97 16.44
CA SER A 81 17.82 -10.56 15.13
C SER A 81 19.07 -10.02 14.43
N ILE A 82 20.12 -10.85 14.34
CA ILE A 82 21.34 -10.57 13.56
C ILE A 82 21.20 -11.03 12.11
N GLY A 83 21.46 -10.17 11.13
CA GLY A 83 21.53 -10.53 9.71
C GLY A 83 20.58 -9.73 8.80
N ASP A 84 20.75 -9.92 7.51
CA ASP A 84 19.95 -9.23 6.49
C ASP A 84 18.63 -9.98 6.28
N TRP A 85 17.53 -9.24 6.23
CA TRP A 85 16.20 -9.79 5.92
C TRP A 85 15.78 -9.42 4.52
N PHE A 86 15.30 -10.39 3.77
CA PHE A 86 14.89 -10.17 2.39
C PHE A 86 13.69 -11.03 1.99
N GLY A 87 12.87 -10.52 1.08
CA GLY A 87 11.84 -11.29 0.40
C GLY A 87 12.35 -11.87 -0.91
N GLN A 88 11.84 -13.02 -1.33
CA GLN A 88 12.07 -13.54 -2.68
C GLN A 88 10.93 -13.06 -3.59
N THR A 89 11.24 -12.32 -4.65
CA THR A 89 10.26 -11.86 -5.65
C THR A 89 10.56 -12.46 -7.03
N PRO A 90 9.65 -12.30 -8.02
CA PRO A 90 9.93 -12.67 -9.40
C PRO A 90 11.05 -11.87 -10.08
N ASP A 91 11.38 -10.68 -9.57
CA ASP A 91 12.41 -9.80 -10.15
C ASP A 91 13.72 -9.82 -9.34
N GLY A 92 13.83 -10.67 -8.33
CA GLY A 92 15.02 -10.80 -7.48
C GLY A 92 14.72 -10.72 -5.99
N LYS A 93 15.78 -10.72 -5.17
CA LYS A 93 15.68 -10.56 -3.73
C LYS A 93 15.44 -9.09 -3.38
N ILE A 94 14.46 -8.82 -2.53
CA ILE A 94 14.16 -7.48 -2.02
C ILE A 94 14.60 -7.36 -0.57
N LEU A 95 15.55 -6.47 -0.29
CA LEU A 95 16.07 -6.21 1.06
C LEU A 95 15.03 -5.41 1.87
N VAL A 96 14.68 -5.88 3.07
CA VAL A 96 13.75 -5.18 3.99
C VAL A 96 14.41 -4.71 5.28
N SER A 97 15.54 -5.32 5.65
CA SER A 97 16.37 -4.86 6.76
C SER A 97 17.80 -5.31 6.52
N LYS A 98 18.76 -4.44 6.81
CA LYS A 98 20.19 -4.68 6.67
C LYS A 98 20.87 -4.73 8.04
N ASN A 99 21.89 -5.57 8.15
CA ASN A 99 22.78 -5.61 9.31
C ASN A 99 24.09 -4.83 9.05
N ASP A 100 24.44 -4.59 7.78
CA ASP A 100 25.66 -3.88 7.37
C ASP A 100 25.39 -3.07 6.09
N GLU A 101 25.68 -1.77 6.14
CA GLU A 101 25.52 -0.83 5.01
C GLU A 101 26.33 -1.24 3.78
N SER A 102 27.48 -1.90 3.96
CA SER A 102 28.35 -2.32 2.86
C SER A 102 27.74 -3.41 1.96
N LYS A 103 26.64 -4.02 2.39
CA LYS A 103 25.93 -5.10 1.67
C LYS A 103 24.67 -4.63 0.95
N TRP A 104 24.43 -3.32 0.88
CA TRP A 104 23.31 -2.76 0.15
C TRP A 104 23.27 -3.28 -1.30
N ASP A 105 24.41 -3.23 -1.99
CA ASP A 105 24.49 -3.64 -3.40
C ASP A 105 24.42 -5.16 -3.65
N ASP A 106 24.43 -5.99 -2.59
CA ASP A 106 24.24 -7.44 -2.71
C ASP A 106 22.79 -7.81 -3.09
N PHE A 107 21.85 -6.86 -2.92
CA PHE A 107 20.44 -7.06 -3.20
C PHE A 107 19.99 -6.27 -4.43
N PRO A 108 19.35 -6.92 -5.42
CA PRO A 108 18.94 -6.23 -6.63
C PRO A 108 17.81 -5.22 -6.41
N LEU A 109 17.04 -5.36 -5.31
CA LEU A 109 15.89 -4.55 -4.95
C LEU A 109 15.92 -4.19 -3.45
N HIS A 110 15.31 -3.07 -3.11
CA HIS A 110 15.14 -2.59 -1.73
C HIS A 110 13.68 -2.23 -1.46
N ALA A 111 13.19 -2.56 -0.27
CA ALA A 111 11.88 -2.13 0.16
C ALA A 111 11.93 -0.70 0.70
N MET A 112 11.07 0.16 0.16
CA MET A 112 10.88 1.52 0.66
C MET A 112 9.88 1.59 1.83
N GLY A 113 9.09 0.52 2.00
CA GLY A 113 8.00 0.44 2.96
C GLY A 113 7.04 -0.69 2.62
N GLY A 114 5.89 -0.70 3.28
CA GLY A 114 4.84 -1.69 3.06
C GLY A 114 3.63 -1.45 3.96
N VAL A 115 2.56 -2.21 3.70
CA VAL A 115 1.31 -2.16 4.46
C VAL A 115 0.72 -3.55 4.58
N VAL A 116 -0.12 -3.79 5.59
CA VAL A 116 -0.86 -5.05 5.75
C VAL A 116 -2.35 -4.76 5.89
N PHE A 117 -3.15 -5.31 4.99
CA PHE A 117 -4.61 -5.27 5.03
C PHE A 117 -5.16 -6.55 5.64
N TYR A 118 -6.11 -6.41 6.56
CA TYR A 118 -6.70 -7.54 7.28
C TYR A 118 -8.08 -7.21 7.83
N THR A 119 -8.78 -8.23 8.36
CA THR A 119 -10.00 -8.04 9.13
C THR A 119 -9.63 -7.88 10.60
N ALA A 120 -10.07 -6.80 11.25
CA ALA A 120 -9.79 -6.58 12.67
C ALA A 120 -10.80 -7.31 13.58
N LEU A 121 -10.33 -7.88 14.70
CA LEU A 121 -11.16 -8.57 15.70
C LEU A 121 -12.18 -7.64 16.34
N ASN A 122 -11.80 -6.39 16.59
CA ASN A 122 -12.67 -5.36 17.17
C ASN A 122 -13.57 -4.65 16.15
N GLY A 123 -13.49 -5.03 14.86
CA GLY A 123 -14.23 -4.39 13.77
C GLY A 123 -13.68 -3.03 13.32
N GLN A 124 -12.45 -2.66 13.71
CA GLN A 124 -11.75 -1.47 13.21
C GLN A 124 -11.61 -1.52 11.68
N ILE A 125 -11.75 -0.36 11.04
CA ILE A 125 -11.66 -0.16 9.60
C ILE A 125 -10.73 1.04 9.33
N GLY A 126 -9.93 0.99 8.27
CA GLY A 126 -8.93 2.02 8.02
C GLY A 126 -7.69 1.83 8.90
N HIS A 127 -7.12 2.92 9.41
CA HIS A 127 -5.99 2.85 10.34
C HIS A 127 -6.36 2.07 11.61
N ASP A 128 -5.49 1.14 12.00
CA ASP A 128 -5.62 0.41 13.26
C ASP A 128 -4.64 0.95 14.32
N PRO A 129 -5.13 1.65 15.37
CA PRO A 129 -4.28 2.19 16.41
C PRO A 129 -3.74 1.13 17.39
N GLU A 130 -4.33 -0.07 17.44
CA GLU A 130 -3.86 -1.17 18.31
C GLU A 130 -2.58 -1.81 17.74
N ILE A 131 -2.36 -1.65 16.43
CA ILE A 131 -1.16 -2.09 15.70
C ILE A 131 -0.44 -0.85 15.13
N ASP A 132 -0.18 0.12 16.00
CA ASP A 132 0.49 1.39 15.68
C ASP A 132 2.01 1.35 15.95
N TYR A 133 2.72 2.23 15.23
CA TYR A 133 4.16 2.45 15.14
C TYR A 133 4.93 2.61 16.48
N ARG A 134 4.26 2.69 17.63
CA ARG A 134 4.88 3.13 18.90
C ARG A 134 5.42 2.01 19.77
N ASP A 135 4.95 0.77 19.60
CA ASP A 135 5.47 -0.38 20.32
C ASP A 135 6.02 -1.40 19.32
N LEU A 136 7.33 -1.37 19.09
CA LEU A 136 8.06 -2.19 18.10
C LEU A 136 8.04 -3.71 18.37
N LYS A 137 7.09 -4.20 19.17
CA LYS A 137 6.87 -5.60 19.51
C LYS A 137 5.38 -5.97 19.42
N VAL A 138 4.62 -5.34 18.53
CA VAL A 138 3.23 -5.72 18.30
C VAL A 138 3.19 -6.81 17.24
N ASP A 139 2.78 -8.01 17.65
CA ASP A 139 2.39 -9.06 16.72
C ASP A 139 1.00 -8.77 16.16
N TYR A 140 0.70 -9.28 14.98
CA TYR A 140 -0.61 -9.05 14.35
C TYR A 140 -1.76 -9.64 15.17
N GLU A 141 -1.48 -10.69 15.95
CA GLU A 141 -2.43 -11.34 16.87
C GLU A 141 -3.14 -10.37 17.85
N VAL A 142 -2.60 -9.17 18.08
CA VAL A 142 -3.21 -8.15 18.94
C VAL A 142 -4.61 -7.76 18.46
N ASN A 143 -4.82 -7.62 17.15
CA ASN A 143 -6.13 -7.21 16.61
C ASN A 143 -6.47 -7.83 15.24
N MET A 144 -5.62 -8.67 14.66
CA MET A 144 -5.90 -9.35 13.39
C MET A 144 -6.78 -10.60 13.62
N ASP A 145 -7.85 -10.73 12.84
CA ASP A 145 -8.61 -11.97 12.73
C ASP A 145 -7.92 -12.92 11.74
N GLU A 146 -7.11 -13.85 12.26
CA GLU A 146 -6.37 -14.84 11.47
C GLU A 146 -7.25 -15.89 10.77
N THR A 147 -8.55 -15.92 11.08
CA THR A 147 -9.50 -16.77 10.34
C THR A 147 -9.94 -16.14 9.02
N MET A 148 -9.59 -14.87 8.79
CA MET A 148 -9.92 -14.12 7.60
C MET A 148 -8.68 -13.93 6.70
N PRO A 149 -8.86 -13.74 5.38
CA PRO A 149 -7.72 -13.50 4.50
C PRO A 149 -7.04 -12.16 4.81
N ALA A 150 -5.73 -12.09 4.53
CA ALA A 150 -4.92 -10.90 4.70
C ALA A 150 -3.94 -10.73 3.52
N SER A 151 -3.59 -9.48 3.21
CA SER A 151 -2.60 -9.13 2.16
C SER A 151 -1.52 -8.24 2.75
N LYS A 152 -0.26 -8.62 2.59
CA LYS A 152 0.91 -7.81 2.93
C LYS A 152 1.53 -7.27 1.64
N TYR A 153 1.60 -5.95 1.51
CA TYR A 153 2.22 -5.25 0.39
C TYR A 153 3.63 -4.78 0.76
N ILE A 154 4.56 -4.92 -0.18
CA ILE A 154 5.95 -4.48 -0.06
C ILE A 154 6.24 -3.56 -1.25
N LEU A 155 6.68 -2.34 -0.95
CA LEU A 155 6.93 -1.30 -1.95
C LEU A 155 8.38 -1.42 -2.44
N GLY A 156 8.58 -2.01 -3.62
CA GLY A 156 9.91 -2.13 -4.23
C GLY A 156 10.42 -0.80 -4.78
N ASP A 157 11.70 -0.53 -4.57
CA ASP A 157 12.45 0.58 -5.17
C ASP A 157 12.53 0.51 -6.71
N ASN A 158 12.02 -0.55 -7.35
CA ASN A 158 11.81 -0.62 -8.80
C ASN A 158 10.43 -0.12 -9.25
N GLY A 159 9.60 0.36 -8.32
CA GLY A 159 8.24 0.84 -8.58
C GLY A 159 7.19 -0.25 -8.72
N ILE A 160 7.50 -1.47 -8.29
CA ILE A 160 6.55 -2.59 -8.23
C ILE A 160 6.09 -2.80 -6.80
N VAL A 161 4.77 -2.91 -6.62
CA VAL A 161 4.18 -3.44 -5.39
C VAL A 161 4.26 -4.96 -5.45
N TYR A 162 4.98 -5.55 -4.51
CA TYR A 162 4.99 -6.98 -4.27
C TYR A 162 3.99 -7.34 -3.17
N GLU A 163 3.49 -8.57 -3.19
CA GLU A 163 2.43 -9.01 -2.29
C GLU A 163 2.71 -10.42 -1.76
N LEU A 164 2.49 -10.60 -0.46
CA LEU A 164 2.22 -11.89 0.15
C LEU A 164 0.72 -11.97 0.41
N VAL A 165 0.06 -12.93 -0.24
CA VAL A 165 -1.36 -13.23 -0.02
C VAL A 165 -1.45 -14.35 1.00
N LYS A 166 -2.24 -14.14 2.05
CA LYS A 166 -2.60 -15.19 3.01
C LYS A 166 -4.07 -15.53 2.88
N ILE A 167 -4.34 -16.81 2.64
CA ILE A 167 -5.69 -17.35 2.60
C ILE A 167 -6.19 -17.63 4.02
N THR A 168 -7.51 -17.76 4.17
CA THR A 168 -8.19 -18.11 5.42
C THR A 168 -7.49 -19.23 6.19
N GLY A 169 -7.16 -18.97 7.45
CA GLY A 169 -6.56 -19.95 8.37
C GLY A 169 -5.05 -20.09 8.25
N GLU A 170 -4.38 -19.33 7.38
CA GLU A 170 -2.92 -19.21 7.44
C GLU A 170 -2.49 -18.07 8.37
N GLN A 171 -1.64 -18.39 9.34
CA GLN A 171 -1.02 -17.38 10.18
C GLN A 171 -0.19 -16.41 9.33
N LEU A 172 -0.35 -15.12 9.64
CA LEU A 172 0.46 -14.03 9.11
C LEU A 172 1.19 -13.39 10.29
N THR A 173 2.52 -13.30 10.18
CA THR A 173 3.38 -12.63 11.16
C THR A 173 4.13 -11.48 10.50
N PRO A 174 4.72 -10.55 11.26
CA PRO A 174 5.57 -9.50 10.71
C PRO A 174 6.73 -10.03 9.86
N THR A 175 7.28 -11.21 10.18
CA THR A 175 8.38 -11.85 9.44
C THR A 175 7.94 -12.76 8.28
N SER A 176 6.65 -13.10 8.20
CA SER A 176 6.11 -13.92 7.10
C SER A 176 6.42 -13.32 5.74
N GLY A 177 6.89 -14.14 4.80
CA GLY A 177 7.32 -13.68 3.47
C GLY A 177 8.80 -13.30 3.37
N PHE A 178 9.53 -13.32 4.50
CA PHE A 178 10.92 -12.89 4.55
C PHE A 178 11.84 -14.00 5.04
N LYS A 179 13.03 -14.03 4.45
CA LYS A 179 14.14 -14.92 4.78
C LYS A 179 15.24 -14.13 5.47
N LYS A 180 15.95 -14.81 6.37
CA LYS A 180 17.08 -14.25 7.10
C LYS A 180 18.39 -14.81 6.57
N LYS A 181 19.30 -13.92 6.16
CA LYS A 181 20.68 -14.26 5.78
C LYS A 181 21.61 -13.92 6.94
N ILE A 182 22.31 -14.92 7.47
CA ILE A 182 23.32 -14.76 8.52
C ILE A 182 24.68 -15.13 7.94
N LYS A 183 25.54 -14.13 7.69
CA LYS A 183 26.80 -14.30 6.94
C LYS A 183 26.52 -14.92 5.56
N ASP A 184 27.26 -15.96 5.15
CA ASP A 184 27.05 -16.68 3.89
C ASP A 184 26.00 -17.80 4.02
N ASN A 185 25.46 -18.03 5.21
CA ASN A 185 24.44 -19.03 5.44
C ASN A 185 23.05 -18.41 5.27
N LEU A 186 22.27 -18.98 4.35
CA LEU A 186 20.85 -18.69 4.23
C LEU A 186 20.09 -19.58 5.23
N VAL A 187 19.29 -18.96 6.09
CA VAL A 187 18.25 -19.70 6.80
C VAL A 187 17.07 -19.79 5.83
N GLU A 188 16.84 -20.97 5.28
CA GLU A 188 15.76 -21.19 4.30
C GLU A 188 14.39 -21.20 5.00
N VAL A 189 13.49 -20.33 4.51
CA VAL A 189 12.06 -20.32 4.83
C VAL A 189 11.33 -20.99 3.65
N PRO A 190 10.21 -21.74 3.88
CA PRO A 190 9.51 -22.46 2.82
C PRO A 190 9.18 -21.62 1.57
N GLU A 191 9.31 -22.20 0.37
CA GLU A 191 9.07 -21.52 -0.92
C GLU A 191 7.65 -20.93 -1.06
N LYS A 192 6.67 -21.47 -0.33
CA LYS A 192 5.29 -20.97 -0.29
C LYS A 192 5.16 -19.51 0.22
N GLU A 193 6.24 -18.95 0.74
CA GLU A 193 6.30 -17.58 1.23
C GLU A 193 6.95 -16.60 0.25
N ASN A 194 7.23 -17.02 -0.99
CA ASN A 194 7.72 -16.10 -2.01
C ASN A 194 6.66 -15.02 -2.32
N LEU A 195 7.12 -13.78 -2.46
CA LEU A 195 6.28 -12.65 -2.85
C LEU A 195 5.94 -12.76 -4.33
N ILE A 196 4.74 -12.32 -4.70
CA ILE A 196 4.32 -12.15 -6.09
C ILE A 196 4.26 -10.67 -6.46
N LYS A 197 4.20 -10.35 -7.75
CA LYS A 197 3.76 -9.00 -8.16
C LYS A 197 2.29 -8.86 -7.79
N SER A 198 1.93 -7.82 -7.05
CA SER A 198 0.53 -7.58 -6.71
C SER A 198 -0.29 -7.40 -7.97
N LYS A 199 -1.47 -8.02 -7.97
CA LYS A 199 -2.46 -7.87 -9.04
C LYS A 199 -3.34 -6.63 -8.85
N ASP A 200 -3.21 -5.91 -7.73
CA ASP A 200 -3.91 -4.65 -7.52
C ASP A 200 -3.27 -3.55 -8.39
N GLN A 201 -3.89 -3.30 -9.55
CA GLN A 201 -3.40 -2.31 -10.49
C GLN A 201 -3.46 -0.88 -9.93
N GLU A 202 -4.36 -0.60 -9.00
CA GLU A 202 -4.45 0.71 -8.35
C GLU A 202 -3.23 0.93 -7.45
N ALA A 203 -2.87 -0.07 -6.64
CA ALA A 203 -1.66 -0.05 -5.82
C ALA A 203 -0.40 0.19 -6.68
N GLN A 204 -0.28 -0.53 -7.81
CA GLN A 204 0.84 -0.33 -8.76
C GLN A 204 0.87 1.11 -9.28
N ASN A 205 -0.28 1.66 -9.68
CA ASN A 205 -0.38 3.01 -10.22
C ASN A 205 -0.06 4.09 -9.18
N VAL A 206 -0.49 3.90 -7.93
CA VAL A 206 -0.21 4.83 -6.83
C VAL A 206 1.29 4.87 -6.54
N LEU A 207 1.93 3.71 -6.39
CA LEU A 207 3.38 3.65 -6.16
C LEU A 207 4.16 4.33 -7.29
N GLY A 208 3.83 4.00 -8.55
CA GLY A 208 4.48 4.61 -9.71
C GLY A 208 4.32 6.14 -9.77
N LYS A 209 3.13 6.66 -9.46
CA LYS A 209 2.90 8.13 -9.37
C LYS A 209 3.72 8.78 -8.27
N LEU A 210 3.78 8.17 -7.08
CA LEU A 210 4.54 8.68 -5.95
C LEU A 210 6.04 8.73 -6.28
N ILE A 211 6.59 7.65 -6.84
CA ILE A 211 7.99 7.62 -7.27
C ILE A 211 8.28 8.72 -8.29
N ASN A 212 7.47 8.87 -9.33
CA ASN A 212 7.67 9.92 -10.34
C ASN A 212 7.58 11.34 -9.77
N THR A 213 6.82 11.52 -8.69
CA THR A 213 6.64 12.82 -8.03
C THR A 213 7.85 13.17 -7.17
N TYR A 214 8.41 12.20 -6.44
CA TYR A 214 9.44 12.43 -5.42
C TYR A 214 10.84 11.99 -5.82
N CYS A 215 11.04 11.41 -7.01
CA CYS A 215 12.36 11.09 -7.51
C CYS A 215 13.19 12.35 -7.82
N GLU A 216 14.47 12.28 -7.45
CA GLU A 216 15.44 13.32 -7.77
C GLU A 216 15.85 13.20 -9.24
N SER A 217 16.00 14.36 -9.90
CA SER A 217 16.40 14.47 -11.32
C SER A 217 17.89 14.69 -11.43
#